data_AF-A0A355UH42-F1
#
_entry.id   AF-A0A355UH42-F1
#
_cell.length_a   1.000
_cell.length_b   1.000
_cell.length_c   1.000
_cell.angle_alpha   90.00
_cell.angle_beta   90.00
_cell.angle_gamma   90.00
#
_symmetry.space_group_name_H-M   'P 1'
#
loop_
_entity.id
_entity.type
_entity.pdbx_description
1 polymer ?
#
loop_
_entity_poly.entity_id
_entity_poly.type
_entity_poly.pdbx_seq_one_letter_code
_entity_poly.pdbx_strand_id
1 'polypeptide(L)' 'RIINEPTAAALAYGLDKKSQDVHVAVFDLGGGTFDISILELGDGVFEVKSTNGDTHLGGDDFDQKI' A
#
# COMPACT_ATOMS: atom_id res chain seq x y z
N ARG A 1 10.53 0.60 -14.99
CA ARG A 1 10.55 1.65 -13.95
C ARG A 1 10.25 0.96 -12.64
N ILE A 2 11.06 1.17 -11.60
CA ILE A 2 10.77 0.63 -10.26
C ILE A 2 9.64 1.49 -9.67
N ILE A 3 8.61 0.85 -9.12
CA ILE A 3 7.50 1.50 -8.41
C ILE A 3 7.35 0.82 -7.04
N ASN A 4 6.95 1.58 -6.04
CA ASN A 4 6.73 1.05 -4.69
C ASN A 4 5.43 0.24 -4.65
N GLU A 5 5.39 -0.78 -3.81
CA GLU A 5 4.23 -1.65 -3.58
C GLU A 5 2.93 -0.90 -3.31
N PRO A 6 2.84 0.08 -2.39
CA PRO A 6 1.60 0.80 -2.13
C PRO A 6 1.10 1.59 -3.34
N THR A 7 2.00 2.11 -4.17
CA THR A 7 1.64 2.79 -5.41
C THR A 7 1.12 1.80 -6.46
N ALA A 8 1.74 0.63 -6.57
CA ALA A 8 1.30 -0.43 -7.48
C ALA A 8 -0.11 -0.93 -7.11
N ALA A 9 -0.36 -1.18 -5.82
CA ALA A 9 -1.64 -1.61 -5.30
C ALA A 9 -2.73 -0.54 -5.50
N ALA A 10 -2.41 0.73 -5.19
CA ALA A 10 -3.34 1.84 -5.38
C ALA A 10 -3.66 2.09 -6.86
N LEU A 11 -2.68 1.95 -7.75
CA LEU A 11 -2.91 2.00 -9.20
C LEU A 11 -3.88 0.89 -9.62
N ALA A 12 -3.62 -0.36 -9.25
CA ALA A 12 -4.49 -1.48 -9.59
C ALA A 12 -5.94 -1.28 -9.09
N TYR A 13 -6.11 -0.71 -7.89
CA TYR A 13 -7.43 -0.40 -7.32
C TYR A 13 -8.13 0.80 -7.96
N GLY A 14 -7.38 1.84 -8.34
CA GLY A 14 -7.89 3.16 -8.70
C GLY A 14 -7.93 3.48 -10.20
N LEU A 15 -7.58 2.53 -11.09
CA LEU A 15 -7.53 2.73 -12.55
C LEU A 15 -8.82 3.36 -13.13
N ASP A 16 -9.97 3.09 -12.54
CA ASP A 16 -11.28 3.55 -13.02
C ASP A 16 -11.82 4.77 -12.25
N LYS A 17 -11.16 5.19 -11.16
CA LYS A 17 -11.66 6.19 -10.20
C LYS A 17 -11.04 7.58 -10.35
N LYS A 18 -10.45 7.86 -11.52
CA LYS A 18 -9.58 9.04 -11.78
C LYS A 18 -10.23 10.42 -11.62
N SER A 19 -11.54 10.51 -11.47
CA SER A 19 -12.29 11.78 -11.49
C SER A 19 -12.72 12.28 -10.11
N GLN A 20 -12.32 11.60 -9.04
CA GLN A 20 -12.66 11.98 -7.66
C GLN A 20 -11.40 12.06 -6.82
N ASP A 21 -11.34 13.05 -5.93
CA ASP A 21 -10.33 13.11 -4.89
C ASP A 21 -10.63 12.02 -3.86
N VAL A 22 -9.80 10.98 -3.82
CA VAL A 22 -10.02 9.79 -2.98
C VAL A 22 -8.81 9.56 -2.10
N HIS A 23 -9.06 9.38 -0.81
CA HIS A 23 -8.05 8.88 0.13
C HIS A 23 -8.10 7.36 0.18
N VAL A 24 -6.95 6.71 0.00
CA VAL A 24 -6.79 5.25 -0.03
C VAL A 24 -5.79 4.85 1.05
N ALA A 25 -6.19 3.91 1.90
CA ALA A 25 -5.26 3.21 2.77
C ALA A 25 -4.86 1.89 2.09
N VAL A 26 -3.56 1.69 1.85
CA VAL A 26 -3.01 0.41 1.43
C VAL A 26 -2.44 -0.28 2.65
N PHE A 27 -2.96 -1.47 2.93
CA PHE A 27 -2.49 -2.35 3.98
C PHE A 27 -1.80 -3.53 3.31
N ASP A 28 -0.50 -3.67 3.51
CA ASP A 28 0.32 -4.74 2.95
C ASP A 28 0.89 -5.58 4.09
N LEU A 29 0.53 -6.86 4.13
CA LEU A 29 1.04 -7.82 5.09
C LEU A 29 1.55 -9.02 4.30
N GLY A 30 2.85 -8.98 4.01
CA GLY A 30 3.55 -9.99 3.22
C GLY A 30 4.06 -11.15 4.08
N GLY A 31 5.02 -11.88 3.53
CA GLY A 31 5.67 -13.00 4.22
C GLY A 31 6.56 -12.55 5.38
N GLY A 32 7.32 -11.46 5.24
CA GLY A 32 8.25 -11.01 6.28
C GLY A 32 8.16 -9.52 6.62
N THR A 33 7.28 -8.77 5.94
CA THR A 33 7.13 -7.33 6.16
C THR A 33 5.66 -6.95 6.27
N PHE A 34 5.43 -5.91 7.06
CA PHE A 34 4.16 -5.24 7.20
C PHE A 34 4.34 -3.77 6.86
N ASP A 35 3.53 -3.25 5.95
CA ASP A 35 3.55 -1.84 5.56
C ASP A 35 2.12 -1.29 5.47
N ILE A 36 1.94 -0.05 5.91
CA ILE A 36 0.71 0.71 5.74
C ILE A 36 1.00 2.08 5.17
N SER A 37 0.29 2.44 4.10
CA SER A 37 0.43 3.72 3.43
C SER A 37 -0.92 4.40 3.25
N ILE A 38 -0.96 5.71 3.47
CA ILE A 38 -2.10 6.57 3.10
C ILE A 38 -1.73 7.29 1.80
N LEU A 39 -2.56 7.12 0.78
CA LEU A 39 -2.41 7.74 -0.52
C LEU A 39 -3.60 8.65 -0.80
N GLU A 40 -3.32 9.70 -1.54
CA GLU A 40 -4.32 10.61 -2.10
C GLU A 40 -4.27 10.47 -3.62
N LEU A 41 -5.44 10.21 -4.22
CA LEU A 41 -5.64 10.27 -5.67
C LEU A 41 -6.27 11.61 -6.00
N GLY A 42 -5.58 12.45 -6.76
CA GLY A 42 -6.08 13.72 -7.28
C GLY A 42 -5.46 14.00 -8.64
N ASP A 43 -6.22 14.57 -9.58
CA ASP A 43 -5.76 14.89 -10.94
C ASP A 43 -5.07 13.73 -11.70
N GLY A 44 -5.49 12.49 -11.40
CA GLY A 44 -4.90 11.27 -11.99
C GLY A 44 -3.50 10.93 -11.49
N VAL A 45 -3.03 11.58 -10.43
CA VAL A 45 -1.75 11.34 -9.75
C VAL A 45 -2.00 10.71 -8.38
N PHE A 46 -1.19 9.71 -8.02
CA PHE A 46 -1.17 9.15 -6.67
C PHE A 46 -0.03 9.79 -5.87
N GLU A 47 -0.35 10.39 -4.74
CA GLU A 47 0.60 10.94 -3.78
C GLU A 47 0.57 10.13 -2.49
N VAL A 48 1.74 9.70 -1.99
CA VAL A 48 1.85 9.05 -0.68
C VAL A 48 1.93 10.14 0.39
N LYS A 49 0.92 10.22 1.27
CA LYS A 49 0.86 11.22 2.34
C LYS A 49 1.59 10.77 3.60
N SER A 50 1.53 9.48 3.89
CA SER A 50 2.24 8.87 5.02
C SER A 50 2.47 7.39 4.77
N THR A 51 3.54 6.87 5.35
CA THR A 51 3.87 5.45 5.37
C THR A 51 4.44 5.07 6.73
N ASN A 52 4.13 3.87 7.20
CA ASN A 52 4.71 3.26 8.38
C ASN A 52 4.68 1.73 8.21
N GLY A 53 5.41 0.99 9.03
CA GLY A 53 5.52 -0.45 8.88
C GLY A 53 6.53 -1.08 9.83
N ASP A 54 6.64 -2.40 9.73
CA ASP A 54 7.64 -3.22 10.40
C ASP A 54 8.26 -4.20 9.38
N THR A 55 9.58 -4.10 9.20
CA THR A 55 10.31 -4.94 8.23
C THR A 55 10.59 -6.35 8.74
N HIS A 56 10.12 -6.71 9.93
CA HIS A 56 10.31 -8.02 10.55
C HIS A 56 9.00 -8.59 11.12
N LEU A 57 7.88 -8.23 10.50
CA LEU A 57 6.56 -8.76 10.85
C LEU A 57 5.87 -9.25 9.58
N GLY A 58 5.49 -10.52 9.52
CA GLY A 58 4.73 -11.06 8.40
C GLY A 58 4.20 -12.46 8.62
N GLY A 59 3.79 -13.12 7.53
CA GLY A 59 3.33 -14.51 7.52
C GLY A 59 4.29 -15.50 8.18
N ASP A 60 5.59 -15.30 8.03
CA ASP A 60 6.63 -16.16 8.61
C ASP A 60 6.57 -16.18 10.15
N ASP A 61 6.19 -15.07 10.79
CA ASP A 61 5.99 -15.00 12.24
C ASP A 61 4.77 -15.81 12.67
N PHE A 62 3.71 -15.83 11.84
CA PHE A 62 2.52 -16.62 12.11
C PHE A 62 2.82 -18.10 11.97
N ASP A 63 3.55 -18.49 10.92
CA ASP A 63 3.97 -19.86 10.69
C ASP A 63 4.86 -20.38 11.83
N GLN A 64 5.72 -19.55 12.41
CA GLN A 64 6.56 -19.91 13.58
C GLN A 64 5.77 -20.15 14.88
N LYS A 65 4.52 -19.69 14.97
CA LYS A 65 3.68 -19.83 16.18
C LYS A 65 2.78 -21.06 16.15
N ILE A 66 2.66 -21.72 15.01
CA ILE A 66 1.81 -22.90 14.77
C ILE A 66 2.68 -24.15 14.77
#